data_AF-A0A916ULD1-F1
#
_entry.id   AF-A0A916ULD1-F1
#
_cell.length_a   1.000
_cell.length_b   1.000
_cell.length_c   1.000
_cell.angle_alpha   90.00
_cell.angle_beta   90.00
_cell.angle_gamma   90.00
#
_symmetry.space_group_name_H-M   'P 1'
#
loop_
_entity.id
_entity.type
_entity.pdbx_description
1 polymer ?
#
loop_
_entity_poly.entity_id
_entity_poly.type
_entity_poly.pdbx_seq_one_letter_code
_entity_poly.pdbx_strand_id
1 'polypeptide(L)'
;MTFPLKRLLAFMPGGILATYSQIVIDDEDKNRLVLIADGWPTIFDKPTQLVFYSGRPAATFSSIESIDVAHFINGKRVEWWTLSLSLRGGRKLAVGRSIDGVEASIAAAHAATITGKKVRAFERVGF
;
A
#
# COMPACT_ATOMS: atom_id res chain seq x y z
N MET A 1 25.73 -6.33 -16.85
CA MET A 1 24.69 -6.99 -16.03
C MET A 1 24.92 -6.56 -14.60
N THR A 2 24.17 -5.57 -14.12
CA THR A 2 24.38 -4.96 -12.81
C THR A 2 23.21 -5.35 -11.92
N PHE A 3 23.45 -6.26 -10.97
CA PHE A 3 22.50 -6.62 -9.92
C PHE A 3 22.44 -5.46 -8.92
N PRO A 4 21.28 -4.90 -8.56
CA PRO A 4 21.23 -3.95 -7.46
C PRO A 4 21.28 -4.72 -6.13
N LEU A 5 22.13 -4.22 -5.25
CA LEU A 5 22.44 -4.72 -3.92
C LEU A 5 21.20 -5.20 -3.13
N LYS A 6 21.32 -6.41 -2.60
CA LYS A 6 20.49 -6.99 -1.54
C LYS A 6 20.36 -5.99 -0.38
N ARG A 7 19.17 -5.44 -0.14
CA ARG A 7 18.82 -4.83 1.16
C ARG A 7 18.72 -5.96 2.19
N LEU A 8 19.72 -6.05 3.06
CA LEU A 8 19.72 -6.92 4.23
C LEU A 8 18.61 -6.43 5.19
N LEU A 9 17.57 -7.24 5.37
CA LEU A 9 16.61 -7.09 6.46
C LEU A 9 17.28 -7.60 7.75
N ALA A 10 17.71 -6.68 8.61
CA ALA A 10 18.08 -7.00 9.98
C ALA A 10 16.81 -6.97 10.85
N PHE A 11 16.43 -8.12 11.38
CA PHE A 11 15.39 -8.27 12.40
C PHE A 11 16.04 -8.08 13.77
N MET A 12 15.64 -7.07 14.54
CA MET A 12 16.03 -6.91 15.96
C MET A 12 14.76 -6.64 16.79
N PRO A 13 14.54 -7.38 17.90
CA PRO A 13 13.39 -7.16 18.77
C PRO A 13 13.69 -6.00 19.74
N GLY A 14 12.88 -4.94 19.67
CA GLY A 14 12.86 -3.86 20.65
C GLY A 14 13.88 -2.74 20.39
N GLY A 15 13.43 -1.66 19.75
CA GLY A 15 14.13 -0.37 19.76
C GLY A 15 14.54 0.15 18.39
N ILE A 16 13.92 1.27 17.99
CA ILE A 16 14.46 2.30 17.09
C ILE A 16 14.90 1.80 15.71
N LEU A 17 14.03 1.07 15.02
CA LEU A 17 13.93 1.11 13.57
C LEU A 17 12.45 1.18 13.22
N ALA A 18 11.84 2.34 13.47
CA ALA A 18 10.80 2.82 12.56
C ALA A 18 11.52 3.13 11.24
N THR A 19 11.99 2.08 10.56
CA THR A 19 12.48 2.15 9.18
C THR A 19 11.43 2.95 8.45
N TYR A 20 11.84 4.07 7.86
CA TYR A 20 11.02 4.93 7.01
C TYR A 20 10.22 4.05 6.06
N SER A 21 9.00 3.73 6.46
CA SER A 21 8.10 2.92 5.66
C SER A 21 7.49 3.91 4.69
N GLN A 22 7.59 3.60 3.41
CA GLN A 22 7.13 4.45 2.32
C GLN A 22 6.32 3.60 1.37
N ILE A 23 5.37 4.24 0.71
CA ILE A 23 4.63 3.66 -0.41
C ILE A 23 5.11 4.39 -1.64
N VAL A 24 5.84 3.69 -2.50
CA VAL A 24 6.44 4.27 -3.71
C VAL A 24 5.71 3.74 -4.93
N ILE A 25 5.40 4.63 -5.87
CA ILE A 25 4.99 4.26 -7.23
C ILE A 25 6.28 3.91 -7.98
N ASP A 26 6.47 2.62 -8.26
CA ASP A 26 7.65 2.10 -8.97
C ASP A 26 7.48 2.17 -10.49
N ASP A 27 6.25 1.92 -10.96
CA ASP A 27 5.88 1.98 -12.37
C ASP A 27 4.40 2.35 -12.50
N GLU A 28 4.07 3.17 -13.49
CA GLU A 28 2.70 3.54 -13.81
C GLU A 28 2.51 3.79 -15.31
N ASP A 29 1.48 3.16 -15.85
CA ASP A 29 0.90 3.50 -17.14
C ASP A 29 -0.64 3.43 -17.09
N LYS A 30 -1.30 3.60 -18.24
CA LYS A 30 -2.78 3.63 -18.36
C LYS A 30 -3.48 2.32 -17.93
N ASN A 31 -2.74 1.22 -17.92
CA ASN A 31 -3.21 -0.14 -17.72
C ASN A 31 -2.58 -0.82 -16.51
N ARG A 32 -1.52 -0.27 -15.94
CA ARG A 32 -0.78 -0.90 -14.85
C ARG A 32 -0.29 0.13 -13.84
N LEU A 33 -0.40 -0.23 -12.56
CA LEU A 33 0.22 0.50 -11.45
C LEU A 33 1.00 -0.50 -10.60
N VAL A 34 2.25 -0.17 -10.27
CA VAL A 34 3.10 -0.94 -9.36
C VAL A 34 3.42 -0.08 -8.15
N LEU A 35 2.94 -0.50 -6.99
CA LEU A 35 3.28 0.09 -5.70
C LEU A 35 4.28 -0.80 -4.98
N ILE A 36 5.34 -0.22 -4.43
CA ILE A 36 6.31 -0.91 -3.57
C ILE A 36 6.17 -0.36 -2.15
N ALA A 37 5.95 -1.26 -1.20
CA ALA A 37 5.99 -0.93 0.22
C ALA A 37 6.82 -1.97 0.97
N ASP A 38 7.81 -1.52 1.74
CA ASP A 38 8.73 -2.39 2.51
C ASP A 38 9.36 -3.53 1.69
N GLY A 39 9.58 -3.32 0.39
CA GLY A 39 10.14 -4.31 -0.55
C GLY A 39 9.11 -5.28 -1.16
N TRP A 40 7.82 -5.12 -0.85
CA TRP A 40 6.74 -5.96 -1.37
C TRP A 40 5.98 -5.23 -2.48
N PRO A 41 5.95 -5.77 -3.72
CA PRO A 41 5.17 -5.19 -4.80
C PRO A 41 3.69 -5.54 -4.69
N THR A 42 2.86 -4.52 -4.88
CA THR A 42 1.43 -4.63 -5.17
C THR A 42 1.19 -4.11 -6.58
N ILE A 43 0.73 -4.98 -7.48
CA ILE A 43 0.52 -4.65 -8.90
C ILE A 43 -0.98 -4.61 -9.15
N PHE A 44 -1.48 -3.50 -9.66
CA PHE A 44 -2.84 -3.36 -10.18
C PHE A 44 -2.76 -3.50 -11.69
N ASP A 45 -3.35 -4.56 -12.24
CA ASP A 45 -3.32 -4.85 -13.67
C ASP A 45 -4.73 -4.75 -14.27
N LYS A 46 -4.95 -3.70 -15.06
CA LYS A 46 -6.25 -3.37 -15.64
C LYS A 46 -6.69 -4.35 -16.73
N PRO A 47 -5.82 -4.86 -17.63
CA PRO A 47 -6.23 -5.86 -18.62
C PRO A 47 -6.78 -7.15 -17.99
N THR A 48 -6.11 -7.68 -16.97
CA THR A 48 -6.60 -8.88 -16.25
C THR A 48 -7.64 -8.57 -15.17
N GLN A 49 -7.82 -7.29 -14.80
CA GLN A 49 -8.67 -6.85 -13.69
C GLN A 49 -8.28 -7.49 -12.35
N LEU A 50 -6.97 -7.69 -12.14
CA LEU A 50 -6.42 -8.33 -10.96
C LEU A 50 -5.48 -7.41 -10.20
N VAL A 51 -5.46 -7.59 -8.88
CA VAL A 51 -4.40 -7.11 -8.00
C VAL A 51 -3.51 -8.29 -7.66
N PHE A 52 -2.22 -8.16 -7.89
CA PHE A 52 -1.20 -9.10 -7.46
C PHE A 52 -0.47 -8.54 -6.25
N TYR A 53 -0.21 -9.39 -5.25
CA TYR A 53 0.62 -9.08 -4.10
C TYR A 53 1.78 -10.08 -4.06
N SER A 54 3.02 -9.58 -4.07
CA SER A 54 4.22 -10.42 -4.12
C SER A 54 4.15 -11.48 -5.24
N GLY A 55 3.70 -11.06 -6.42
CA GLY A 55 3.61 -11.91 -7.62
C GLY A 55 2.45 -12.91 -7.66
N ARG A 56 1.57 -12.94 -6.64
CA ARG A 56 0.39 -13.83 -6.62
C ARG A 56 -0.90 -13.05 -6.77
N PRO A 57 -1.90 -13.54 -7.53
CA PRO A 57 -3.23 -12.94 -7.54
C PRO A 57 -3.81 -12.88 -6.12
N ALA A 58 -4.17 -11.68 -5.66
CA ALA A 58 -4.65 -11.42 -4.31
C ALA A 58 -6.11 -10.99 -4.28
N ALA A 59 -6.57 -10.24 -5.28
CA ALA A 59 -7.94 -9.78 -5.41
C ALA A 59 -8.30 -9.49 -6.88
N THR A 60 -9.59 -9.53 -7.21
CA THR A 60 -10.11 -8.97 -8.47
C THR A 60 -10.55 -7.53 -8.25
N PHE A 61 -10.54 -6.70 -9.29
CA PHE A 61 -11.05 -5.32 -9.20
C PHE A 61 -12.53 -5.30 -8.80
N SER A 62 -13.32 -6.27 -9.25
CA SER A 62 -14.74 -6.40 -8.89
C SER A 62 -14.96 -6.69 -7.39
N SER A 63 -14.00 -7.35 -6.74
CA SER A 63 -14.05 -7.65 -5.30
C SER A 63 -13.67 -6.46 -4.41
N ILE A 64 -13.03 -5.43 -4.97
CA ILE A 64 -12.65 -4.21 -4.24
C ILE A 64 -13.89 -3.31 -4.09
N GLU A 65 -14.18 -2.93 -2.86
CA GLU A 65 -15.26 -2.00 -2.49
C GLU A 65 -14.73 -0.56 -2.38
N SER A 66 -13.54 -0.38 -1.81
CA SER A 66 -12.87 0.91 -1.68
C SER A 66 -11.36 0.77 -1.52
N ILE A 67 -10.67 1.86 -1.85
CA ILE A 67 -9.26 2.08 -1.53
C ILE A 67 -9.23 2.87 -0.21
N ASP A 68 -8.71 2.27 0.85
CA ASP A 68 -8.77 2.83 2.19
C ASP A 68 -7.41 3.42 2.57
N VAL A 69 -7.41 4.70 2.96
CA VAL A 69 -6.30 5.41 3.59
C VAL A 69 -6.67 5.65 5.05
N ALA A 70 -5.98 4.97 5.95
CA ALA A 70 -6.21 5.13 7.39
C ALA A 70 -5.04 5.89 8.02
N HIS A 71 -5.33 7.01 8.67
CA HIS A 71 -4.36 7.76 9.49
C HIS A 71 -4.40 7.23 10.93
N PHE A 72 -3.26 6.84 11.46
CA PHE A 72 -3.10 6.34 12.82
C PHE A 72 -2.46 7.42 13.70
N ILE A 73 -3.27 8.00 14.58
CA ILE A 73 -2.88 9.03 15.54
C ILE A 73 -2.24 8.34 16.74
N ASN A 74 -1.02 8.75 17.12
CA ASN A 74 -0.23 8.11 18.17
C ASN A 74 0.31 9.08 19.22
N GLY A 75 -0.46 10.13 19.56
CA GLY A 75 -0.11 11.08 20.62
C GLY A 75 1.25 11.75 20.38
N LYS A 76 2.23 11.47 21.25
CA LYS A 76 3.62 12.01 21.13
C LYS A 76 4.55 11.15 20.25
N ARG A 77 4.08 10.01 19.77
CA ARG A 77 4.85 9.10 18.91
C ARG A 77 4.59 9.41 17.44
N VAL A 78 5.41 8.82 16.58
CA VAL A 78 5.28 8.94 15.13
C VAL A 78 3.91 8.43 14.68
N GLU A 79 3.19 9.27 13.95
CA GLU A 79 1.95 8.92 13.25
C GLU A 79 2.27 8.22 11.93
N TRP A 80 1.32 7.44 11.42
CA TRP A 80 1.48 6.80 10.12
C TRP A 80 0.16 6.64 9.40
N TRP A 81 0.24 6.46 8.09
CA TRP A 81 -0.86 6.18 7.19
C TRP A 81 -0.74 4.76 6.68
N THR A 82 -1.85 4.06 6.55
CA THR A 82 -1.89 2.76 5.87
C THR A 82 -2.74 2.84 4.63
N LEU A 83 -2.24 2.28 3.54
CA LEU A 83 -2.99 2.05 2.31
C LEU A 83 -3.44 0.59 2.26
N SER A 84 -4.70 0.39 1.90
CA SER A 84 -5.30 -0.94 1.88
C SER A 84 -6.51 -1.01 0.96
N LEU A 85 -6.86 -2.22 0.53
CA LEU A 85 -8.07 -2.46 -0.24
C LEU A 85 -9.11 -3.07 0.67
N SER A 86 -10.27 -2.42 0.79
CA SER A 86 -11.46 -3.05 1.38
C SER A 86 -12.07 -3.97 0.34
N LEU A 87 -12.21 -5.24 0.68
CA LEU A 87 -12.76 -6.28 -0.19
C LEU A 87 -14.13 -6.72 0.31
N ARG A 88 -14.95 -7.23 -0.60
CA ARG A 88 -16.26 -7.82 -0.27
C ARG A 88 -16.15 -8.85 0.85
N GLY A 89 -17.15 -8.86 1.72
CA GLY A 89 -17.21 -9.77 2.87
C GLY A 89 -16.32 -9.33 4.04
N GLY A 90 -15.99 -8.03 4.14
CA GLY A 90 -15.23 -7.46 5.26
C GLY A 90 -13.75 -7.83 5.28
N ARG A 91 -13.24 -8.41 4.18
CA ARG A 91 -11.82 -8.74 4.03
C ARG A 91 -11.03 -7.49 3.69
N LYS A 92 -9.74 -7.49 4.03
CA LYS A 92 -8.84 -6.37 3.78
C LYS A 92 -7.53 -6.88 3.19
N LEU A 93 -7.05 -6.25 2.12
CA LEU A 93 -5.69 -6.46 1.60
C LEU A 93 -4.83 -5.28 2.03
N ALA A 94 -3.78 -5.53 2.81
CA ALA A 94 -2.79 -4.51 3.13
C ALA A 94 -1.90 -4.27 1.91
N VAL A 95 -1.76 -3.01 1.49
CA VAL A 95 -0.84 -2.62 0.41
C VAL A 95 0.47 -2.16 1.01
N GLY A 96 0.39 -1.27 2.00
CA GLY A 96 1.58 -0.72 2.66
C GLY A 96 1.23 0.34 3.69
N ARG A 97 2.26 0.96 4.26
CA ARG A 97 2.14 2.10 5.16
C ARG A 97 3.18 3.16 4.80
N SER A 98 2.87 4.41 5.11
CA SER A 98 3.82 5.52 5.01
C SER A 98 3.76 6.40 6.25
N ILE A 99 4.87 7.03 6.61
CA ILE A 99 4.87 8.14 7.58
C ILE A 99 4.52 9.48 6.91
N ASP A 100 4.34 9.49 5.60
CA ASP A 100 3.91 10.63 4.82
C ASP A 100 2.48 10.40 4.31
N GLY A 101 1.54 11.21 4.80
CA GLY A 101 0.14 11.16 4.39
C GLY A 101 -0.08 11.55 2.93
N VAL A 102 0.80 12.38 2.34
CA VAL A 102 0.73 12.78 0.93
C VAL A 102 1.07 11.59 0.04
N GLU A 103 2.15 10.86 0.35
CA GLU A 103 2.52 9.63 -0.36
C GLU A 103 1.36 8.61 -0.36
N ALA A 104 0.80 8.35 0.82
CA ALA A 104 -0.31 7.40 0.95
C ALA A 104 -1.56 7.85 0.17
N SER A 105 -1.85 9.15 0.15
CA SER A 105 -2.99 9.72 -0.56
C SER A 105 -2.81 9.70 -2.08
N ILE A 106 -1.61 10.02 -2.58
CA ILE A 106 -1.26 9.92 -4.00
C ILE A 106 -1.40 8.47 -4.46
N ALA A 107 -0.73 7.53 -3.76
CA ALA A 107 -0.82 6.11 -4.10
C ALA A 107 -2.27 5.59 -4.10
N ALA A 108 -3.11 6.05 -3.17
CA ALA A 108 -4.53 5.73 -3.15
C ALA A 108 -5.29 6.28 -4.36
N ALA A 109 -5.00 7.52 -4.77
CA ALA A 109 -5.64 8.16 -5.93
C ALA A 109 -5.29 7.43 -7.24
N HIS A 110 -4.03 7.01 -7.42
CA HIS A 110 -3.62 6.21 -8.57
C HIS A 110 -4.28 4.82 -8.57
N ALA A 111 -4.29 4.14 -7.41
CA ALA A 111 -4.99 2.87 -7.25
C ALA A 111 -6.51 2.99 -7.51
N ALA A 112 -7.13 4.08 -7.09
CA ALA A 112 -8.54 4.38 -7.36
C ALA A 112 -8.79 4.60 -8.86
N THR A 113 -7.92 5.35 -9.53
CA THR A 113 -8.01 5.64 -10.96
C THR A 113 -7.93 4.36 -11.80
N ILE A 114 -6.98 3.47 -11.50
CA ILE A 114 -6.81 2.23 -12.28
C ILE A 114 -7.94 1.22 -12.01
N THR A 115 -8.43 1.13 -10.77
CA THR A 115 -9.48 0.18 -10.38
C THR A 115 -10.91 0.70 -10.59
N GLY A 116 -11.07 2.00 -10.82
CA GLY A 116 -12.38 2.67 -10.87
C GLY A 116 -13.11 2.67 -9.52
N LYS A 117 -12.37 2.63 -8.40
CA LYS A 117 -12.94 2.56 -7.04
C LYS A 117 -12.77 3.88 -6.31
N LYS A 118 -13.67 4.14 -5.36
CA LYS A 118 -13.57 5.33 -4.50
C LYS A 118 -12.46 5.18 -3.46
N VAL A 119 -11.84 6.31 -3.11
CA VAL A 119 -10.97 6.42 -1.93
C VAL A 119 -11.82 6.69 -0.70
N ARG A 120 -11.49 6.07 0.43
CA ARG A 120 -12.02 6.39 1.76
C ARG A 120 -10.86 6.77 2.66
N ALA A 121 -10.88 7.99 3.18
CA ALA A 121 -9.95 8.44 4.20
C ALA A 121 -10.63 8.41 5.57
N PHE A 122 -9.94 7.95 6.61
CA PHE A 122 -10.43 7.97 7.99
C PHE A 122 -9.29 7.90 8.99
N GLU A 123 -9.57 8.31 10.23
CA GLU A 123 -8.63 8.28 11.35
C GLU A 123 -8.86 7.06 12.24
N ARG A 124 -7.80 6.60 12.89
CA ARG A 124 -7.80 5.56 13.92
C ARG A 124 -6.82 5.92 15.03
N VAL A 125 -7.13 5.49 16.23
CA VAL A 125 -6.19 5.56 17.35
C VAL A 125 -5.18 4.42 17.21
N GLY A 126 -3.89 4.76 17.18
CA GLY A 126 -2.80 3.79 17.26
C GLY A 126 -2.66 3.26 18.69
N PHE A 127 -2.38 1.96 18.84
CA PHE A 127 -2.07 1.34 20.13
C PHE A 127 -0.56 1.16 20.29
#